data_AF-A0A2N0ZFD0-F1
#
_entry.id   AF-A0A2N0ZFD0-F1
#
_cell.length_a   1.000
_cell.length_b   1.000
_cell.length_c   1.000
_cell.angle_alpha   90.00
_cell.angle_beta   90.00
_cell.angle_gamma   90.00
#
_symmetry.space_group_name_H-M   'P 1'
#
loop_
_entity.id
_entity.type
_entity.pdbx_description
1 polymer ?
#
loop_
_entity_poly.entity_id
_entity_poly.type
_entity_poly.pdbx_seq_one_letter_code
_entity_poly.pdbx_strand_id
1 'polypeptide(L)'
;MINKFIDQYLYFLTPYHLTIIGVVAFVILLLIITLICRKKNDSLSAQTLTHILVFIFEIITITTIINLLISGSSNETDSFLNILRNHIFAYTLYQLLLFVFFKLKDSLYQDGLAAVKNVSDKIQIHAEFEEQVPLELIDKFREYYDKNNVTLPKKHKQIINVILDNAILYNNKEINTQNLRFNLKLISQEMEHESKIFSFSWMNSILLRIAK
;
A
#
# COMPACT_ATOMS: atom_id res chain seq x y z
N MET A 1 45.84 18.73 -13.81
CA MET A 1 44.51 18.56 -14.46
C MET A 1 43.50 17.90 -13.54
N ILE A 2 43.89 16.84 -12.80
CA ILE A 2 43.07 16.20 -11.76
C ILE A 2 42.70 17.16 -10.62
N ASN A 3 43.65 17.95 -10.10
CA ASN A 3 43.35 18.89 -9.02
C ASN A 3 42.33 19.98 -9.40
N LYS A 4 42.34 20.49 -10.64
CA LYS A 4 41.31 21.44 -11.11
C LYS A 4 39.92 20.80 -11.22
N PHE A 5 39.85 19.51 -11.54
CA PHE A 5 38.60 18.75 -11.60
C PHE A 5 38.05 18.51 -10.18
N ILE A 6 38.93 18.17 -9.23
CA ILE A 6 38.58 18.00 -7.82
C ILE A 6 38.14 19.34 -7.21
N ASP A 7 38.85 20.42 -7.47
CA ASP A 7 38.50 21.76 -6.98
C ASP A 7 37.15 22.24 -7.54
N GLN A 8 36.83 21.91 -8.79
CA GLN A 8 35.55 22.26 -9.42
C GLN A 8 34.36 21.44 -8.86
N TYR A 9 34.60 20.20 -8.42
CA TYR A 9 33.60 19.37 -7.71
C TYR A 9 33.48 19.76 -6.22
N LEU A 10 34.57 20.15 -5.57
CA LEU A 10 34.55 20.67 -4.20
C LEU A 10 33.82 22.02 -4.12
N TYR A 11 33.92 22.87 -5.15
CA TYR A 11 33.15 24.11 -5.23
C TYR A 11 31.64 23.90 -5.40
N PHE A 12 31.24 22.70 -5.84
CA PHE A 12 29.85 22.28 -5.99
C PHE A 12 29.27 21.71 -4.69
N LEU A 13 30.11 21.35 -3.71
CA LEU A 13 29.69 20.89 -2.39
C LEU A 13 29.43 22.09 -1.49
N THR A 14 28.32 22.78 -1.74
CA THR A 14 27.79 23.75 -0.79
C THR A 14 27.53 23.05 0.57
N PRO A 15 27.60 23.78 1.71
CA PRO A 15 27.31 23.20 3.03
C PRO A 15 25.94 22.51 3.08
N TYR A 16 25.00 22.96 2.25
CA TYR A 16 23.72 22.32 2.00
C TYR A 16 23.84 20.88 1.48
N HIS A 17 24.60 20.64 0.40
CA HIS A 17 24.81 19.30 -0.13
C HIS A 17 25.49 18.39 0.89
N LEU A 18 26.44 18.93 1.68
CA LEU A 18 27.12 18.18 2.73
C LEU A 18 26.15 17.75 3.85
N THR A 19 25.22 18.62 4.24
CA THR A 19 24.18 18.27 5.23
C THR A 19 23.22 17.19 4.73
N ILE A 20 22.78 17.27 3.47
CA ILE A 20 21.91 16.26 2.87
C ILE A 20 22.63 14.92 2.77
N ILE A 21 23.87 14.90 2.28
CA ILE A 21 24.70 13.69 2.21
C ILE A 21 24.86 13.08 3.61
N GLY A 22 25.11 13.92 4.64
CA GLY A 22 25.20 13.47 6.03
C GLY A 22 23.90 12.82 6.53
N VAL A 23 22.75 13.43 6.26
CA VAL A 23 21.44 12.89 6.65
C VAL A 23 21.15 11.58 5.92
N VAL A 24 21.40 11.50 4.61
CA VAL A 24 21.21 10.28 3.81
C VAL A 24 22.12 9.16 4.31
N ALA A 25 23.40 9.45 4.54
CA ALA A 25 24.36 8.47 5.06
C ALA A 25 23.96 7.96 6.46
N PHE A 26 23.45 8.84 7.32
CA PHE A 26 22.94 8.47 8.64
C PHE A 26 21.73 7.53 8.55
N VAL A 27 20.77 7.83 7.66
CA VAL A 27 19.59 6.96 7.46
C VAL A 27 19.98 5.60 6.88
N ILE A 28 20.93 5.55 5.94
CA ILE A 28 21.48 4.29 5.40
C ILE A 28 22.16 3.48 6.51
N LEU A 29 22.94 4.13 7.37
CA LEU A 29 23.59 3.45 8.50
C LEU A 29 22.54 2.84 9.45
N LEU A 30 21.48 3.57 9.79
CA LEU A 30 20.38 3.07 10.59
C LEU A 30 19.65 1.89 9.92
N LEU A 31 19.43 1.95 8.60
CA LEU A 31 18.86 0.85 7.83
C LEU A 31 19.73 -0.41 7.91
N ILE A 32 21.06 -0.28 7.75
CA ILE A 32 21.99 -1.41 7.84
C ILE A 32 21.94 -2.02 9.25
N ILE A 33 21.99 -1.19 10.30
CA ILE A 33 21.93 -1.65 11.70
C ILE A 33 20.62 -2.40 11.96
N THR A 34 19.49 -1.83 11.54
CA THR A 34 18.17 -2.46 11.76
C THR A 34 18.00 -3.75 10.98
N LEU A 35 18.53 -3.86 9.76
CA LEU A 35 18.54 -5.11 9.00
C LEU A 35 19.38 -6.20 9.68
N ILE A 36 20.54 -5.85 10.23
CA ILE A 36 21.39 -6.76 11.01
C ILE A 36 20.65 -7.22 12.28
N CYS A 37 20.03 -6.30 13.01
CA CYS A 37 19.23 -6.61 14.19
C CYS A 37 18.04 -7.52 13.85
N ARG A 38 17.34 -7.27 12.73
CA ARG A 38 16.23 -8.10 12.25
C ARG A 38 16.68 -9.53 11.95
N LYS A 39 17.83 -9.70 11.30
CA LYS A 39 18.38 -11.03 11.00
C LYS A 39 18.65 -11.85 12.28
N LYS A 40 19.01 -11.17 13.38
CA LYS A 40 19.29 -11.81 14.66
C LYS A 40 18.03 -12.03 15.51
N ASN A 41 17.01 -11.18 15.36
CA ASN A 41 15.75 -11.25 16.11
C ASN A 41 14.58 -10.80 15.23
N ASP A 42 13.81 -11.75 14.72
CA ASP A 42 12.65 -11.50 13.86
C ASP A 42 11.43 -11.09 14.70
N SER A 43 11.53 -9.91 15.30
CA SER A 43 10.44 -9.31 16.08
C SER A 43 9.60 -8.38 15.21
N LEU A 44 8.29 -8.32 15.47
CA LEU A 44 7.35 -7.40 14.82
C LEU A 44 7.84 -5.93 14.92
N SER A 45 8.43 -5.56 16.05
CA SER A 45 9.00 -4.22 16.27
C SER A 45 10.16 -3.92 15.32
N ALA A 46 11.06 -4.88 15.10
CA ALA A 46 12.18 -4.72 14.17
C ALA A 46 11.71 -4.62 12.71
N GLN A 47 10.71 -5.41 12.32
CA GLN A 47 10.08 -5.31 10.99
C GLN A 47 9.42 -3.94 10.79
N THR A 48 8.63 -3.49 11.77
CA THR A 48 7.98 -2.18 11.74
C THR A 48 8.98 -1.04 11.63
N LEU A 49 10.06 -1.07 12.42
CA LEU A 49 11.13 -0.07 12.36
C LEU A 49 11.83 -0.05 10.99
N THR A 50 12.07 -1.22 10.39
CA THR A 50 12.65 -1.31 9.04
C THR A 50 11.74 -0.63 8.02
N HIS A 51 10.43 -0.87 8.07
CA HIS A 51 9.47 -0.23 7.18
C HIS A 51 9.44 1.29 7.34
N ILE A 52 9.46 1.79 8.59
CA ILE A 52 9.50 3.23 8.87
C ILE A 52 10.78 3.85 8.29
N LEU A 53 11.94 3.23 8.50
CA LEU A 53 13.21 3.75 8.01
C LEU A 53 13.29 3.76 6.47
N VAL A 54 12.77 2.72 5.80
CA VAL A 54 12.69 2.69 4.33
C VAL A 54 11.80 3.81 3.82
N PHE A 55 10.66 4.06 4.48
CA PHE A 55 9.76 5.14 4.11
C PHE A 55 10.40 6.52 4.32
N ILE A 56 11.11 6.74 5.43
CA ILE A 56 11.85 7.98 5.69
C ILE A 56 12.93 8.19 4.62
N PHE A 57 13.69 7.14 4.30
CA PHE A 57 14.71 7.17 3.25
C PHE A 57 14.13 7.56 1.89
N GLU A 58 12.97 6.98 1.53
CA GLU A 58 12.25 7.31 0.31
C GLU A 58 11.84 8.78 0.26
N ILE A 59 11.24 9.29 1.33
CA ILE A 59 10.83 10.71 1.43
C ILE A 59 12.04 11.63 1.25
N ILE A 60 13.13 11.39 1.98
CA ILE A 60 14.34 12.23 1.90
C ILE A 60 14.89 12.23 0.47
N THR A 61 14.98 11.06 -0.15
CA THR A 61 15.52 10.91 -1.50
C THR A 61 14.67 11.65 -2.53
N ILE A 62 13.35 11.42 -2.52
CA ILE A 62 12.45 12.01 -3.52
C ILE A 62 12.30 13.51 -3.31
N THR A 63 12.18 13.98 -2.07
CA THR A 63 12.10 15.42 -1.79
C THR A 63 13.38 16.15 -2.18
N THR A 64 14.55 15.53 -1.99
CA THR A 64 15.83 16.05 -2.49
C THR A 64 15.84 16.15 -4.01
N ILE A 65 15.39 15.11 -4.72
CA ILE A 65 15.31 15.11 -6.19
C ILE A 65 14.37 16.21 -6.69
N ILE A 66 13.18 16.32 -6.11
CA ILE A 66 12.20 17.37 -6.48
C ILE A 66 12.79 18.76 -6.25
N ASN A 67 13.44 18.99 -5.11
CA ASN A 67 14.07 20.28 -4.81
C ASN A 67 15.18 20.62 -5.83
N LEU A 68 16.00 19.63 -6.22
CA LEU A 68 17.02 19.80 -7.26
C LEU A 68 16.42 20.13 -8.63
N LEU A 69 15.26 19.55 -8.97
CA LEU A 69 14.57 19.82 -10.24
C LEU A 69 13.91 21.20 -10.29
N ILE A 70 13.35 21.67 -9.17
CA ILE A 70 12.61 22.94 -9.12
C ILE A 70 13.56 24.13 -9.00
N SER A 71 14.51 24.07 -8.07
CA SER A 71 15.40 25.20 -7.76
C SER A 71 16.68 25.19 -8.60
N GLY A 72 16.98 24.08 -9.30
CA GLY A 72 18.29 23.85 -9.91
C GLY A 72 19.40 23.75 -8.86
N SER A 73 20.65 23.68 -9.31
CA SER A 73 21.82 23.77 -8.43
C SER A 73 22.14 25.23 -8.08
N SER A 74 21.18 25.98 -7.55
CA SER A 74 21.43 27.36 -7.12
C SER A 74 22.31 27.34 -5.88
N ASN A 75 23.53 27.88 -6.02
CA ASN A 75 24.57 27.97 -4.97
C ASN A 75 24.24 28.99 -3.86
N GLU A 76 22.98 29.39 -3.70
CA GLU A 76 22.62 30.35 -2.67
C GLU A 76 22.70 29.70 -1.30
N THR A 77 23.34 30.40 -0.36
CA THR A 77 23.34 30.06 1.06
C THR A 77 21.94 30.24 1.61
N ASP A 78 21.07 29.28 1.31
CA ASP A 78 19.70 29.28 1.78
C ASP A 78 19.66 29.16 3.31
N SER A 79 18.85 30.00 3.95
CA SER A 79 18.60 29.86 5.38
C SER A 79 17.97 28.50 5.68
N PHE A 80 18.20 27.96 6.89
CA PHE A 80 17.59 26.68 7.32
C PHE A 80 16.06 26.67 7.14
N LEU A 81 15.40 27.80 7.36
CA LEU A 81 13.95 27.93 7.17
C LEU A 81 13.53 27.81 5.70
N ASN A 82 14.31 28.35 4.75
CA ASN A 82 14.04 28.17 3.33
C ASN A 82 14.20 26.70 2.92
N ILE A 83 15.26 26.04 3.41
CA ILE A 83 15.50 24.62 3.17
C ILE A 83 14.32 23.77 3.67
N LEU A 84 13.87 24.02 4.91
CA LEU A 84 12.74 23.31 5.51
C LEU A 84 11.46 23.55 4.71
N ARG A 85 11.17 24.80 4.34
CA ARG A 85 10.00 25.17 3.53
C ARG A 85 10.00 24.43 2.19
N ASN A 86 11.14 24.38 1.51
CA ASN A 86 11.27 23.69 0.22
C ASN A 86 11.05 22.18 0.37
N HIS A 87 11.60 21.54 1.42
CA HIS A 87 11.34 20.13 1.70
C HIS A 87 9.88 19.84 2.04
N ILE A 88 9.20 20.70 2.81
CA ILE A 88 7.77 20.55 3.11
C ILE A 88 6.93 20.68 1.82
N PHE A 89 7.27 21.63 0.95
CA PHE A 89 6.62 21.78 -0.34
C PHE A 89 6.83 20.54 -1.23
N ALA A 90 8.07 20.09 -1.38
CA ALA A 90 8.39 18.88 -2.15
C ALA A 90 7.71 17.62 -1.59
N TYR A 91 7.61 17.51 -0.26
CA TYR A 91 6.90 16.41 0.39
C TYR A 91 5.40 16.46 0.08
N THR A 92 4.79 17.65 0.13
CA THR A 92 3.37 17.84 -0.19
C THR A 92 3.08 17.49 -1.65
N LEU A 93 3.94 17.92 -2.57
CA LEU A 93 3.85 17.55 -3.98
C LEU A 93 4.00 16.04 -4.17
N TYR A 94 4.96 15.41 -3.49
CA TYR A 94 5.14 13.97 -3.54
C TYR A 94 3.90 13.22 -3.03
N GLN A 95 3.32 13.64 -1.91
CA GLN A 95 2.09 13.05 -1.37
C GLN A 95 0.92 13.22 -2.33
N LEU A 96 0.81 14.35 -3.03
CA LEU A 96 -0.21 14.56 -4.05
C LEU A 96 -0.05 13.58 -5.22
N LEU A 97 1.19 13.36 -5.69
CA LEU A 97 1.47 12.38 -6.74
C LEU A 97 1.10 10.97 -6.29
N LEU A 98 1.53 10.55 -5.09
CA LEU A 98 1.17 9.25 -4.53
C LEU A 98 -0.34 9.06 -4.40
N PHE A 99 -1.05 10.12 -3.97
CA PHE A 99 -2.50 10.12 -3.88
C PHE A 99 -3.14 9.83 -5.24
N VAL A 100 -2.71 10.53 -6.29
CA VAL A 100 -3.28 10.34 -7.63
C VAL A 100 -2.96 8.95 -8.19
N PHE A 101 -1.72 8.48 -8.07
CA PHE A 101 -1.29 7.22 -8.71
C PHE A 101 -1.73 5.97 -7.94
N PHE A 102 -1.62 5.97 -6.61
CA PHE A 102 -1.87 4.77 -5.81
C PHE A 102 -3.23 4.80 -5.14
N LYS A 103 -3.63 5.92 -4.54
CA LYS A 103 -4.85 5.92 -3.71
C LYS A 103 -6.12 5.72 -4.53
N LEU A 104 -6.18 6.21 -5.77
CA LEU A 104 -7.31 5.92 -6.67
C LEU A 104 -7.38 4.44 -7.04
N LYS A 105 -6.25 3.83 -7.39
CA LYS A 105 -6.16 2.41 -7.73
C LYS A 105 -6.46 1.52 -6.52
N ASP A 106 -5.91 1.86 -5.37
CA ASP A 106 -6.11 1.13 -4.12
C ASP A 106 -7.55 1.26 -3.62
N SER A 107 -8.21 2.42 -3.82
CA SER A 107 -9.63 2.61 -3.51
C SER A 107 -10.50 1.61 -4.28
N LEU A 108 -10.27 1.46 -5.59
CA LEU A 108 -11.00 0.47 -6.40
C LEU A 108 -10.75 -0.97 -5.92
N TYR A 109 -9.53 -1.26 -5.45
CA TYR A 109 -9.22 -2.57 -4.89
C TYR A 109 -9.94 -2.79 -3.54
N GLN A 110 -9.91 -1.81 -2.65
CA GLN A 110 -10.61 -1.84 -1.35
C GLN A 110 -12.11 -1.98 -1.51
N ASP A 111 -12.72 -1.25 -2.44
CA ASP A 111 -14.15 -1.39 -2.78
C ASP A 111 -14.47 -2.82 -3.21
N GLY A 112 -13.56 -3.46 -3.94
CA GLY A 112 -13.71 -4.86 -4.33
C GLY A 112 -13.60 -5.86 -3.18
N LEU A 113 -12.67 -5.65 -2.24
CA LEU A 113 -12.60 -6.47 -1.03
C LEU A 113 -13.88 -6.32 -0.19
N ALA A 114 -14.38 -5.09 -0.06
CA ALA A 114 -15.62 -4.81 0.66
C ALA A 114 -16.84 -5.47 -0.03
N ALA A 115 -16.88 -5.46 -1.36
CA ALA A 115 -17.93 -6.13 -2.13
C ALA A 115 -17.94 -7.64 -1.91
N VAL A 116 -16.77 -8.31 -2.02
CA VAL A 116 -16.64 -9.75 -1.77
C VAL A 116 -17.07 -10.09 -0.35
N LYS A 117 -16.59 -9.33 0.64
CA LYS A 117 -16.96 -9.51 2.04
C LYS A 117 -18.47 -9.38 2.26
N ASN A 118 -19.10 -8.34 1.71
CA ASN A 118 -20.54 -8.11 1.82
C ASN A 118 -21.38 -9.25 1.24
N VAL A 119 -20.99 -9.79 0.08
CA VAL A 119 -21.65 -10.96 -0.50
C VAL A 119 -21.49 -12.20 0.39
N SER A 120 -20.27 -12.44 0.87
CA SER A 120 -19.96 -13.56 1.76
C SER A 120 -20.78 -13.50 3.05
N ASP A 121 -20.77 -12.34 3.73
CA ASP A 121 -21.45 -12.14 5.01
C ASP A 121 -22.98 -12.29 4.85
N LYS A 122 -23.57 -11.76 3.76
CA LYS A 122 -25.00 -11.90 3.48
C LYS A 122 -25.43 -13.35 3.26
N ILE A 123 -24.66 -14.12 2.51
CA ILE A 123 -24.96 -15.54 2.28
C ILE A 123 -24.70 -16.35 3.55
N GLN A 124 -23.68 -15.99 4.32
CA GLN A 124 -23.36 -16.63 5.58
C GLN A 124 -24.52 -16.51 6.60
N ILE A 125 -25.21 -15.38 6.65
CA ILE A 125 -26.39 -15.19 7.53
C ILE A 125 -27.45 -16.28 7.26
N HIS A 126 -27.80 -16.51 5.99
CA HIS A 126 -28.77 -17.56 5.66
C HIS A 126 -28.28 -18.95 6.09
N ALA A 127 -27.01 -19.25 5.83
CA ALA A 127 -26.40 -20.50 6.26
C ALA A 127 -26.31 -20.64 7.80
N GLU A 128 -26.19 -19.54 8.55
CA GLU A 128 -26.16 -19.55 10.02
C GLU A 128 -27.50 -19.95 10.64
N PHE A 129 -28.60 -19.56 10.00
CA PHE A 129 -29.96 -19.88 10.43
C PHE A 129 -30.55 -21.10 9.71
N GLU A 130 -29.74 -21.84 8.96
CA GLU A 130 -30.15 -23.02 8.18
C GLU A 130 -31.28 -22.72 7.17
N GLU A 131 -31.34 -21.47 6.71
CA GLU A 131 -32.31 -21.00 5.72
C GLU A 131 -31.75 -21.11 4.31
N GLN A 132 -32.63 -21.39 3.34
CA GLN A 132 -32.25 -21.33 1.93
C GLN A 132 -31.91 -19.90 1.53
N VAL A 133 -30.85 -19.75 0.74
CA VAL A 133 -30.47 -18.46 0.17
C VAL A 133 -31.49 -18.13 -0.94
N PRO A 134 -32.17 -16.97 -0.90
CA PRO A 134 -33.14 -16.63 -1.94
C PRO A 134 -32.48 -16.57 -3.33
N LEU A 135 -33.03 -17.29 -4.31
CA LEU A 135 -32.48 -17.29 -5.68
C LEU A 135 -32.47 -15.89 -6.29
N GLU A 136 -33.48 -15.07 -6.00
CA GLU A 136 -33.52 -13.66 -6.40
C GLU A 136 -32.32 -12.86 -5.91
N LEU A 137 -31.79 -13.19 -4.72
CA LEU A 137 -30.61 -12.53 -4.16
C LEU A 137 -29.35 -12.94 -4.95
N ILE A 138 -29.22 -14.22 -5.27
CA ILE A 138 -28.12 -14.78 -6.06
C ILE A 138 -28.10 -14.14 -7.46
N ASP A 139 -29.26 -14.09 -8.11
CA ASP A 139 -29.41 -13.50 -9.45
C ASP A 139 -29.10 -12.01 -9.44
N LYS A 140 -29.57 -11.27 -8.42
CA LYS A 140 -29.23 -9.84 -8.23
C LYS A 140 -27.73 -9.62 -8.11
N PHE A 141 -27.02 -10.44 -7.33
CA PHE A 141 -25.57 -10.33 -7.23
C PHE A 141 -24.87 -10.68 -8.53
N ARG A 142 -25.27 -11.76 -9.18
CA ARG A 142 -24.71 -12.19 -10.46
C ARG A 142 -24.88 -11.08 -11.50
N GLU A 143 -26.08 -10.53 -11.62
CA GLU A 143 -26.37 -9.42 -12.53
C GLU A 143 -25.53 -8.17 -12.22
N TYR A 144 -25.44 -7.78 -10.94
CA TYR A 144 -24.72 -6.59 -10.51
C TYR A 144 -23.21 -6.67 -10.79
N TYR A 145 -22.60 -7.85 -10.61
CA TYR A 145 -21.15 -8.02 -10.74
C TYR A 145 -20.68 -8.54 -12.11
N ASP A 146 -21.53 -9.27 -12.85
CA ASP A 146 -21.22 -9.76 -14.21
C ASP A 146 -21.54 -8.73 -15.29
N LYS A 147 -22.63 -7.94 -15.16
CA LYS A 147 -22.81 -6.80 -16.07
C LYS A 147 -21.66 -5.83 -15.80
N ASN A 148 -21.04 -5.33 -16.85
CA ASN A 148 -19.87 -4.42 -16.80
C ASN A 148 -20.12 -3.07 -16.09
N ASN A 149 -21.16 -2.96 -15.28
CA ASN A 149 -21.56 -1.79 -14.51
C ASN A 149 -20.63 -1.52 -13.33
N VAL A 150 -19.86 -2.52 -12.86
CA VAL A 150 -18.93 -2.37 -11.73
C VAL A 150 -17.50 -2.71 -12.14
N THR A 151 -16.62 -1.73 -11.96
CA THR A 151 -15.17 -1.82 -12.23
C THR A 151 -14.45 -2.59 -11.13
N LEU A 152 -14.69 -3.90 -11.06
CA LEU A 152 -14.01 -4.80 -10.11
C LEU A 152 -12.85 -5.54 -10.77
N PRO A 153 -11.75 -5.77 -10.01
CA PRO A 153 -10.71 -6.69 -10.43
C PRO A 153 -11.26 -8.09 -10.76
N LYS A 154 -10.74 -8.72 -11.81
CA LYS A 154 -11.17 -10.07 -12.24
C LYS A 154 -11.10 -11.11 -11.12
N LYS A 155 -10.06 -11.04 -10.27
CA LYS A 155 -9.89 -11.90 -9.09
C LYS A 155 -11.10 -11.84 -8.16
N HIS A 156 -11.58 -10.63 -7.84
CA HIS A 156 -12.72 -10.45 -6.94
C HIS A 156 -14.03 -10.94 -7.57
N LYS A 157 -14.22 -10.72 -8.88
CA LYS A 157 -15.38 -11.28 -9.61
C LYS A 157 -15.39 -12.81 -9.56
N GLN A 158 -14.24 -13.45 -9.75
CA GLN A 158 -14.12 -14.90 -9.65
C GLN A 158 -14.48 -15.41 -8.26
N ILE A 159 -14.00 -14.75 -7.20
CA ILE A 159 -14.34 -15.13 -5.82
C ILE A 159 -15.85 -14.99 -5.56
N ILE A 160 -16.46 -13.88 -6.02
CA ILE A 160 -17.91 -13.68 -5.92
C ILE A 160 -18.67 -14.81 -6.62
N ASN A 161 -18.28 -15.18 -7.84
CA ASN A 161 -18.95 -16.24 -8.58
C ASN A 161 -18.82 -17.60 -7.88
N VAL A 162 -17.65 -17.91 -7.31
CA VAL A 162 -17.47 -19.12 -6.48
C VAL A 162 -18.38 -19.11 -5.25
N ILE A 163 -18.54 -17.96 -4.58
CA ILE A 163 -19.47 -17.82 -3.44
C ILE A 163 -20.91 -18.08 -3.89
N LEU A 164 -21.33 -17.50 -5.01
CA LEU A 164 -22.69 -17.66 -5.54
C LEU A 164 -22.96 -19.10 -5.98
N ASP A 165 -22.00 -19.76 -6.63
CA ASP A 165 -22.11 -21.17 -7.02
C ASP A 165 -22.22 -22.07 -5.77
N ASN A 166 -21.43 -21.82 -4.73
CA ASN A 166 -21.53 -22.53 -3.45
C ASN A 166 -22.90 -22.34 -2.78
N ALA A 167 -23.51 -21.16 -2.91
CA ALA A 167 -24.85 -20.89 -2.37
C ALA A 167 -25.93 -21.72 -3.10
N ILE A 168 -25.81 -21.90 -4.42
CA ILE A 168 -26.72 -22.75 -5.21
C ILE A 168 -26.55 -24.22 -4.78
N LEU A 169 -25.32 -24.71 -4.68
CA LEU A 169 -25.02 -26.07 -4.24
C LEU A 169 -25.55 -26.35 -2.82
N TYR A 170 -25.48 -25.35 -1.93
CA TYR A 170 -26.07 -25.41 -0.60
C TYR A 170 -27.61 -25.52 -0.64
N ASN A 171 -28.28 -24.69 -1.45
CA ASN A 171 -29.73 -24.78 -1.63
C ASN A 171 -30.16 -26.17 -2.16
N ASN A 172 -29.33 -26.77 -3.02
CA ASN A 172 -29.52 -28.12 -3.56
C ASN A 172 -29.14 -29.24 -2.57
N LYS A 173 -28.65 -28.89 -1.37
CA LYS A 173 -28.17 -29.81 -0.32
C LYS A 173 -26.95 -30.65 -0.72
N GLU A 174 -26.18 -30.18 -1.72
CA GLU A 174 -24.93 -30.81 -2.15
C GLU A 174 -23.76 -30.45 -1.21
N ILE A 175 -23.88 -29.33 -0.48
CA ILE A 175 -22.89 -28.88 0.51
C ILE A 175 -23.53 -28.84 1.90
N ASN A 176 -22.82 -29.36 2.90
CA ASN A 176 -23.20 -29.23 4.31
C ASN A 176 -23.12 -27.76 4.77
N THR A 177 -24.13 -27.30 5.50
CA THR A 177 -24.19 -25.99 6.17
C THR A 177 -22.88 -25.62 6.88
N GLN A 178 -22.28 -26.55 7.63
CA GLN A 178 -21.03 -26.27 8.36
C GLN A 178 -19.87 -25.95 7.42
N ASN A 179 -19.75 -26.67 6.30
CA ASN A 179 -18.70 -26.44 5.31
C ASN A 179 -18.90 -25.11 4.59
N LEU A 180 -20.15 -24.78 4.22
CA LEU A 180 -20.45 -23.49 3.61
C LEU A 180 -20.08 -22.35 4.56
N ARG A 181 -20.53 -22.40 5.82
CA ARG A 181 -20.23 -21.38 6.84
C ARG A 181 -18.73 -21.22 7.06
N PHE A 182 -18.00 -22.32 7.17
CA PHE A 182 -16.55 -22.28 7.34
C PHE A 182 -15.86 -21.60 6.17
N ASN A 183 -16.20 -21.98 4.93
CA ASN A 183 -15.61 -21.40 3.72
C ASN A 183 -15.93 -19.90 3.58
N LEU A 184 -17.18 -19.48 3.79
CA LEU A 184 -17.57 -18.07 3.72
C LEU A 184 -16.87 -17.24 4.79
N LYS A 185 -16.71 -17.79 6.00
CA LYS A 185 -16.01 -17.12 7.09
C LYS A 185 -14.51 -16.97 6.81
N LEU A 186 -13.87 -17.99 6.23
CA LEU A 186 -12.48 -17.88 5.78
C LEU A 186 -12.31 -16.78 4.74
N ILE A 187 -13.19 -16.72 3.73
CA ILE A 187 -13.14 -15.68 2.71
C ILE A 187 -13.34 -14.29 3.34
N SER A 188 -14.33 -14.14 4.23
CA SER A 188 -14.60 -12.86 4.91
C SER A 188 -13.38 -12.39 5.74
N GLN A 189 -12.72 -13.31 6.46
CA GLN A 189 -11.50 -13.02 7.21
C GLN A 189 -10.32 -12.63 6.32
N GLU A 190 -10.13 -13.31 5.20
CA GLU A 190 -9.07 -13.00 4.25
C GLU A 190 -9.27 -11.61 3.63
N MET A 191 -10.49 -11.29 3.20
CA MET A 191 -10.82 -9.96 2.66
C MET A 191 -10.63 -8.85 3.70
N GLU A 192 -10.98 -9.10 4.96
CA GLU A 192 -10.76 -8.14 6.05
C GLU A 192 -9.27 -7.93 6.33
N HIS A 193 -8.48 -9.01 6.34
CA HIS A 193 -7.04 -8.92 6.52
C HIS A 193 -6.37 -8.15 5.37
N GLU A 194 -6.71 -8.47 4.11
CA GLU A 194 -6.23 -7.71 2.96
C GLU A 194 -6.65 -6.24 3.06
N SER A 195 -7.90 -5.93 3.41
CA SER A 195 -8.39 -4.55 3.53
C SER A 195 -7.63 -3.74 4.58
N LYS A 196 -7.32 -4.36 5.74
CA LYS A 196 -6.48 -3.74 6.78
C LYS A 196 -5.07 -3.42 6.28
N ILE A 197 -4.48 -4.27 5.44
CA ILE A 197 -3.17 -3.98 4.83
C ILE A 197 -3.22 -2.69 3.98
N PHE A 198 -4.32 -2.47 3.25
CA PHE A 198 -4.54 -1.24 2.48
C PHE A 198 -4.78 0.02 3.32
N SER A 199 -5.14 -0.13 4.59
CA SER A 199 -5.32 1.02 5.49
C SER A 199 -4.01 1.60 6.05
N PHE A 200 -2.89 0.89 5.94
CA PHE A 200 -1.62 1.33 6.51
C PHE A 200 -0.93 2.42 5.67
N SER A 201 -0.61 3.55 6.30
CA SER A 201 0.04 4.70 5.63
C SER A 201 1.42 4.37 5.03
N TRP A 202 2.17 3.42 5.60
CA TRP A 202 3.48 3.02 5.07
C TRP A 202 3.36 2.23 3.76
N MET A 203 2.18 1.71 3.42
CA MET A 203 1.97 1.11 2.12
C MET A 203 1.96 2.15 1.00
N ASN A 204 1.93 3.45 1.29
CA ASN A 204 2.15 4.49 0.28
C ASN A 204 3.63 4.61 -0.15
N SER A 205 4.55 3.94 0.54
CA SER A 205 5.95 3.81 0.10
C SER A 205 6.05 3.00 -1.18
N ILE A 206 6.63 3.59 -2.22
CA ILE A 206 6.91 2.91 -3.49
C ILE A 206 7.96 1.81 -3.27
N LEU A 207 9.01 2.09 -2.48
CA LEU A 207 10.08 1.13 -2.21
C LEU A 207 9.56 -0.11 -1.50
N LEU A 208 8.66 0.05 -0.52
CA LEU A 208 8.05 -1.10 0.16
C LEU A 208 7.08 -1.88 -0.74
N ARG A 209 6.46 -1.24 -1.74
CA ARG A 209 5.63 -1.95 -2.72
C ARG A 209 6.46 -2.79 -3.70
N ILE A 210 7.64 -2.30 -4.10
CA ILE A 210 8.54 -3.03 -5.01
C ILE A 210 9.31 -4.14 -4.28
N ALA A 211 9.64 -3.93 -3.00
CA ALA A 211 10.41 -4.90 -2.21
C ALA A 211 9.58 -6.04 -1.58
N LYS A 212 8.25 -6.03 -1.78
CA LYS A 212 7.36 -7.16 -1.44
C LYS A 212 7.53 -8.30 -2.44
#